data_AF-A0AAN9B2F5-F1
#
_entry.id   AF-A0AAN9B2F5-F1
#
_cell.length_a   1.000
_cell.length_b   1.000
_cell.length_c   1.000
_cell.angle_alpha   90.00
_cell.angle_beta   90.00
_cell.angle_gamma   90.00
#
_symmetry.space_group_name_H-M   'P 1'
#
loop_
_entity.id
_entity.type
_entity.pdbx_description
1 polymer ?
#
loop_
_entity_poly.entity_id
_entity_poly.type
_entity_poly.pdbx_seq_one_letter_code
_entity_poly.pdbx_strand_id
1 'polypeptide(L)'
;MEQLCILCGGSLYSGEQIVIPQQKGRDSIHRASTERGDSIVVVAEGQAVHVRCRSSYTNKHNIAAYLRENKDEDTAANLNQGLRSKNQPFDFRKCCLFCGMHAELVSKRGPTVLPVRTLDFQKTVYRICAERADEWAEKVKGRIEFVSDLPAADAFYHQSCSANFRTKRKLPKCFASDTDNKRPKQGRPVGEKRAEAFTKVVNYLQENDTEQVTIIDLIRKMKEFTGGDCYSHSKMKEELKKHFGDEIIITEMDGKANVVTFQRTTWSILHSFYSTPETTDEETQKDNIIRAAAELIKSDIKKINTSRKEYPSPDSTSSITANLDFVPKSLQTFLGEIFSGKDTNVKVASIGQAIMQAARPRILIAPLQIGLGVQMHHCFGSKFLIDTLYSLGFSSSYREVKTYEMSAAATQEIIVPATDEHFMQYMADNVDHNTGTMMA
;
A
#
# COMPACT_ATOMS: atom_id res chain seq x y z
N MET A 1 -4.25 -33.57 17.67
CA MET A 1 -4.55 -33.91 16.26
C MET A 1 -4.99 -32.63 15.58
N GLU A 2 -4.20 -32.11 14.66
CA GLU A 2 -4.59 -30.95 13.85
C GLU A 2 -5.79 -31.33 12.96
N GLN A 3 -6.88 -30.59 13.09
CA GLN A 3 -8.00 -30.76 12.16
C GLN A 3 -7.68 -29.93 10.89
N LEU A 4 -7.47 -30.63 9.79
CA LEU A 4 -7.18 -30.05 8.47
C LEU A 4 -8.41 -30.12 7.57
N CYS A 5 -8.57 -29.12 6.72
CA CYS A 5 -9.58 -29.09 5.67
C CYS A 5 -9.22 -30.08 4.56
N ILE A 6 -10.08 -31.07 4.33
CA ILE A 6 -9.82 -32.13 3.34
C ILE A 6 -9.74 -31.63 1.88
N LEU A 7 -10.26 -30.42 1.60
CA LEU A 7 -10.30 -29.85 0.25
C LEU A 7 -9.04 -29.02 -0.09
N CYS A 8 -8.37 -28.44 0.91
CA CYS A 8 -7.20 -27.57 0.67
C CYS A 8 -5.97 -27.98 1.49
N GLY A 9 -6.08 -28.95 2.39
CA GLY A 9 -5.03 -29.37 3.32
C GLY A 9 -4.70 -28.35 4.40
N GLY A 10 -5.38 -27.20 4.46
CA GLY A 10 -5.12 -26.12 5.41
C GLY A 10 -5.77 -26.32 6.78
N SER A 11 -5.22 -25.67 7.81
CA SER A 11 -5.75 -25.72 9.18
C SER A 11 -7.17 -25.17 9.29
N LEU A 12 -8.03 -25.83 10.07
CA LEU A 12 -9.38 -25.36 10.39
C LEU A 12 -9.40 -24.31 11.52
N TYR A 13 -8.26 -24.04 12.16
CA TYR A 13 -8.15 -23.07 13.26
C TYR A 13 -7.76 -21.66 12.79
N SER A 14 -7.61 -21.42 11.49
CA SER A 14 -7.13 -20.16 10.91
C SER A 14 -8.13 -18.99 10.93
N GLY A 15 -9.21 -19.08 11.72
CA GLY A 15 -10.28 -18.06 11.77
C GLY A 15 -11.18 -18.02 10.53
N GLU A 16 -10.99 -18.92 9.55
CA GLU A 16 -11.87 -19.04 8.40
C GLU A 16 -13.20 -19.74 8.78
N GLN A 17 -14.31 -19.33 8.17
CA GLN A 17 -15.61 -19.96 8.43
C GLN A 17 -15.58 -21.44 8.01
N ILE A 18 -15.82 -22.32 8.99
CA ILE A 18 -15.88 -23.77 8.82
C ILE A 18 -17.33 -24.24 8.79
N VAL A 19 -17.59 -25.30 8.03
CA VAL A 19 -18.88 -25.99 7.99
C VAL A 19 -18.64 -27.49 8.04
N ILE A 20 -19.46 -28.20 8.81
CA ILE A 20 -19.53 -29.66 8.79
C ILE A 20 -20.59 -30.03 7.74
N PRO A 21 -20.22 -30.62 6.58
CA PRO A 21 -21.19 -30.92 5.54
C PRO A 21 -22.21 -31.95 6.03
N GLN A 22 -23.49 -31.57 5.97
CA GLN A 22 -24.61 -32.51 6.06
C GLN A 22 -24.66 -33.41 4.81
N GLN A 23 -25.51 -34.42 4.80
CA GLN A 23 -25.57 -35.45 3.75
C GLN A 23 -25.59 -34.88 2.32
N LYS A 24 -26.48 -33.93 2.02
CA LYS A 24 -26.52 -33.22 0.72
C LYS A 24 -25.20 -32.49 0.37
N GLY A 25 -24.51 -31.96 1.38
CA GLY A 25 -23.22 -31.30 1.23
C GLY A 25 -22.10 -32.27 0.88
N ARG A 26 -22.12 -33.48 1.46
CA ARG A 26 -21.19 -34.57 1.13
C ARG A 26 -21.44 -35.10 -0.27
N ASP A 27 -22.70 -35.32 -0.65
CA ASP A 27 -23.08 -35.75 -2.01
C ASP A 27 -22.60 -34.77 -3.08
N SER A 28 -22.65 -33.47 -2.78
CA SER A 28 -22.18 -32.41 -3.68
C SER A 28 -20.66 -32.44 -3.87
N ILE A 29 -19.91 -32.71 -2.80
CA ILE A 29 -18.44 -32.82 -2.83
C ILE A 29 -18.06 -34.11 -3.56
N HIS A 30 -18.73 -35.23 -3.27
CA HIS A 30 -18.52 -36.50 -3.97
C HIS A 30 -18.75 -36.37 -5.47
N ARG A 31 -19.84 -35.70 -5.87
CA ARG A 31 -20.11 -35.45 -7.29
C ARG A 31 -19.02 -34.60 -7.95
N ALA A 32 -18.60 -33.52 -7.29
CA ALA A 32 -17.51 -32.68 -7.80
C ALA A 32 -16.19 -33.44 -7.89
N SER A 33 -15.93 -34.36 -6.96
CA SER A 33 -14.76 -35.23 -6.96
C SER A 33 -14.78 -36.22 -8.12
N THR A 34 -15.91 -36.89 -8.34
CA THR A 34 -16.13 -37.76 -9.50
C THR A 34 -16.01 -36.99 -10.83
N GLU A 35 -16.56 -35.78 -10.92
CA GLU A 35 -16.45 -34.94 -12.13
C GLU A 35 -15.01 -34.47 -12.38
N ARG A 36 -14.20 -34.30 -11.34
CA ARG A 36 -12.77 -33.93 -11.44
C ARG A 36 -11.86 -35.14 -11.66
N GLY A 37 -12.31 -36.34 -11.36
CA GLY A 37 -11.47 -37.55 -11.40
C GLY A 37 -10.47 -37.64 -10.25
N ASP A 38 -10.65 -36.83 -9.19
CA ASP A 38 -9.87 -36.97 -7.96
C ASP A 38 -10.57 -37.98 -7.02
N SER A 39 -9.82 -38.58 -6.08
CA SER A 39 -10.34 -39.60 -5.15
C SER A 39 -10.65 -39.00 -3.77
N ILE A 40 -11.27 -37.83 -3.73
CA ILE A 40 -11.59 -37.13 -2.47
C ILE A 40 -12.88 -37.73 -1.89
N VAL A 41 -12.72 -38.51 -0.83
CA VAL A 41 -13.84 -39.09 -0.07
C VAL A 41 -13.99 -38.32 1.23
N VAL A 42 -15.16 -37.73 1.47
CA VAL A 42 -15.50 -37.16 2.79
C VAL A 42 -16.08 -38.29 3.64
N VAL A 43 -15.21 -38.99 4.37
CA VAL A 43 -15.49 -40.35 4.90
C VAL A 43 -16.31 -40.39 6.20
N ALA A 44 -16.40 -39.34 7.02
CA ALA A 44 -17.03 -39.49 8.34
C ALA A 44 -17.91 -38.32 8.77
N GLU A 45 -19.01 -38.64 9.45
CA GLU A 45 -19.82 -37.69 10.21
C GLU A 45 -18.94 -36.93 11.20
N GLY A 46 -18.63 -35.66 10.89
CA GLY A 46 -17.85 -34.77 11.77
C GLY A 46 -16.66 -34.05 11.14
N GLN A 47 -16.29 -34.34 9.88
CA GLN A 47 -15.21 -33.60 9.23
C GLN A 47 -15.66 -32.21 8.77
N ALA A 48 -15.00 -31.17 9.28
CA ALA A 48 -15.25 -29.78 8.90
C ALA A 48 -14.38 -29.37 7.69
N VAL A 49 -14.96 -28.55 6.82
CA VAL A 49 -14.29 -27.94 5.67
C VAL A 49 -14.52 -26.44 5.68
N HIS A 50 -13.62 -25.64 5.11
CA HIS A 50 -13.90 -24.22 4.94
C HIS A 50 -15.09 -24.01 3.99
N VAL A 51 -15.98 -23.08 4.34
CA VAL A 51 -17.15 -22.72 3.52
C VAL A 51 -16.72 -22.30 2.12
N ARG A 52 -15.64 -21.51 2.02
CA ARG A 52 -15.05 -21.07 0.75
C ARG A 52 -14.53 -22.25 -0.07
N CYS A 53 -13.82 -23.18 0.56
CA CYS A 53 -13.30 -24.37 -0.13
C CYS A 53 -14.44 -25.22 -0.69
N ARG A 54 -15.51 -25.45 0.08
CA ARG A 54 -16.69 -26.16 -0.40
C ARG A 54 -17.33 -25.46 -1.60
N SER A 55 -17.54 -24.14 -1.50
CA SER A 55 -18.15 -23.34 -2.57
C SER A 55 -17.31 -23.39 -3.85
N SER A 56 -15.99 -23.20 -3.73
CA SER A 56 -15.09 -23.21 -4.88
C SER A 56 -14.97 -24.60 -5.52
N TYR A 57 -14.87 -25.64 -4.70
CA TYR A 57 -14.68 -27.02 -5.16
C TYR A 57 -15.91 -27.56 -5.91
N THR A 58 -17.11 -27.25 -5.40
CA THR A 58 -18.39 -27.72 -5.97
C THR A 58 -18.95 -26.83 -7.09
N ASN A 59 -18.30 -25.70 -7.40
CA ASN A 59 -18.74 -24.79 -8.45
C ASN A 59 -18.48 -25.36 -9.86
N LYS A 60 -19.54 -25.46 -10.67
CA LYS A 60 -19.52 -25.96 -12.05
C LYS A 60 -18.50 -25.25 -12.96
N HIS A 61 -18.33 -23.94 -12.82
CA HIS A 61 -17.36 -23.18 -13.61
C HIS A 61 -15.91 -23.55 -13.25
N ASN A 62 -15.65 -23.81 -11.97
CA ASN A 62 -14.32 -24.21 -11.48
C ASN A 62 -14.00 -25.66 -11.83
N ILE A 63 -15.00 -26.55 -11.84
CA ILE A 63 -14.86 -27.92 -12.34
C ILE A 63 -14.52 -27.90 -13.83
N ALA A 64 -15.24 -27.10 -14.63
CA ALA A 64 -14.95 -26.95 -16.06
C ALA A 64 -13.57 -26.33 -16.33
N ALA A 65 -13.09 -25.41 -15.49
CA ALA A 65 -11.73 -24.87 -15.58
C ALA A 65 -10.67 -25.93 -15.29
N TYR A 66 -10.85 -26.70 -14.22
CA TYR A 66 -9.96 -27.80 -13.84
C TYR A 66 -9.86 -28.88 -14.92
N LEU A 67 -10.98 -29.25 -15.55
CA LEU A 67 -10.99 -30.21 -16.65
C LEU A 67 -10.35 -29.67 -17.95
N ARG A 68 -10.27 -28.36 -18.14
CA ARG A 68 -9.51 -27.76 -19.26
C ARG A 68 -8.01 -27.83 -19.00
N GLU A 69 -7.59 -27.48 -17.78
CA GLU A 69 -6.18 -27.52 -17.38
C GLU A 69 -5.61 -28.95 -17.38
N ASN A 70 -6.37 -29.95 -16.90
CA ASN A 70 -5.91 -31.35 -16.91
C ASN A 70 -5.95 -32.01 -18.30
N LYS A 71 -6.79 -31.55 -19.23
CA LYS A 71 -6.75 -32.04 -20.63
C LYS A 71 -5.47 -31.63 -21.36
N ASP A 72 -4.87 -30.52 -20.95
CA ASP A 72 -3.59 -30.07 -21.50
C ASP A 72 -2.40 -30.84 -20.89
N GLU A 73 -2.54 -31.44 -19.70
CA GLU A 73 -1.51 -32.30 -19.07
C GLU A 73 -1.45 -33.73 -19.63
N ASP A 74 -2.59 -34.36 -19.95
CA ASP A 74 -2.62 -35.72 -20.51
C ASP A 74 -2.03 -35.83 -21.94
N THR A 75 -1.76 -34.70 -22.59
CA THR A 75 -1.09 -34.66 -23.91
C THR A 75 0.44 -34.47 -23.81
N ALA A 76 0.97 -34.25 -22.60
CA ALA A 76 2.39 -33.92 -22.38
C ALA A 76 3.28 -35.14 -22.07
N ALA A 77 2.70 -36.32 -21.87
CA ALA A 77 3.42 -37.52 -21.46
C ALA A 77 3.35 -38.64 -22.52
N ASN A 78 3.82 -38.39 -23.75
CA ASN A 78 4.54 -39.42 -24.51
C ASN A 78 5.14 -38.88 -25.83
N LEU A 79 6.44 -39.19 -25.98
CA LEU A 79 7.26 -39.19 -27.20
C LEU A 79 7.90 -37.87 -27.64
N ASN A 80 9.00 -37.57 -26.93
CA ASN A 80 10.28 -37.22 -27.55
C ASN A 80 10.63 -38.22 -28.68
N GLN A 81 10.04 -38.03 -29.85
CA GLN A 81 10.56 -38.35 -31.19
C GLN A 81 9.48 -37.95 -32.20
N GLY A 82 9.48 -36.67 -32.57
CA GLY A 82 8.61 -36.17 -33.63
C GLY A 82 9.03 -36.72 -34.99
N LEU A 83 8.30 -37.73 -35.48
CA LEU A 83 8.27 -38.11 -36.89
C LEU A 83 7.94 -36.88 -37.77
N ARG A 84 8.59 -36.82 -38.94
CA ARG A 84 8.60 -35.70 -39.91
C ARG A 84 7.21 -35.27 -40.45
N SER A 85 6.13 -35.93 -40.06
CA SER A 85 4.78 -35.76 -40.62
C SER A 85 3.83 -34.87 -39.80
N LYS A 86 4.28 -34.23 -38.70
CA LYS A 86 3.45 -33.31 -37.88
C LYS A 86 3.71 -31.81 -38.05
N ASN A 87 4.61 -31.38 -38.94
CA ASN A 87 4.74 -29.95 -39.24
C ASN A 87 3.64 -29.54 -40.24
N GLN A 88 2.56 -28.95 -39.73
CA GLN A 88 1.68 -28.17 -40.61
C GLN A 88 2.52 -27.06 -41.28
N PRO A 89 2.32 -26.80 -42.59
CA PRO A 89 3.02 -25.72 -43.27
C PRO A 89 2.71 -24.39 -42.60
N PHE A 90 3.73 -23.54 -42.48
CA PHE A 90 3.58 -22.19 -41.93
C PHE A 90 2.54 -21.41 -42.75
N ASP A 91 1.45 -20.97 -42.11
CA ASP A 91 0.39 -20.22 -42.78
C ASP A 91 0.71 -18.72 -42.82
N PHE A 92 1.20 -18.25 -43.97
CA PHE A 92 1.57 -16.84 -44.19
C PHE A 92 0.39 -15.87 -44.10
N ARG A 93 -0.84 -16.33 -44.32
CA ARG A 93 -2.05 -15.50 -44.25
C ARG A 93 -2.47 -15.22 -42.82
N LYS A 94 -2.17 -16.14 -41.91
CA LYS A 94 -2.63 -16.09 -40.52
C LYS A 94 -1.53 -15.79 -39.52
N CYS A 95 -0.27 -16.10 -39.83
CA CYS A 95 0.85 -15.98 -38.90
C CYS A 95 1.83 -14.89 -39.31
N CYS A 96 2.31 -14.12 -38.33
CA CYS A 96 3.35 -13.12 -38.54
C CYS A 96 4.67 -13.78 -38.96
N LEU A 97 5.26 -13.33 -40.07
CA LEU A 97 6.50 -13.86 -40.62
C LEU A 97 7.66 -13.98 -39.60
N PHE A 98 7.80 -12.99 -38.71
CA PHE A 98 8.93 -12.92 -37.79
C PHE A 98 8.71 -13.70 -36.49
N CYS A 99 7.58 -13.54 -35.80
CA CYS A 99 7.33 -14.25 -34.54
C CYS A 99 6.69 -15.63 -34.75
N GLY A 100 5.90 -15.79 -35.81
CA GLY A 100 5.16 -17.00 -36.14
C GLY A 100 3.86 -17.18 -35.36
N MET A 101 3.41 -16.14 -34.64
CA MET A 101 2.13 -16.14 -33.94
C MET A 101 1.02 -15.57 -34.80
N HIS A 102 -0.22 -15.95 -34.48
CA HIS A 102 -1.42 -15.54 -35.20
C HIS A 102 -1.57 -14.00 -35.21
N ALA A 103 -1.88 -13.43 -36.37
CA ALA A 103 -1.94 -11.99 -36.61
C ALA A 103 -3.22 -11.35 -36.05
N GLU A 104 -4.30 -12.12 -35.89
CA GLU A 104 -5.57 -11.65 -35.30
C GLU A 104 -5.54 -11.73 -33.76
N LEU A 105 -4.78 -10.85 -33.11
CA LEU A 105 -5.00 -10.50 -31.70
C LEU A 105 -5.78 -9.17 -31.67
N VAL A 106 -7.10 -9.33 -31.72
CA VAL A 106 -8.10 -8.26 -31.66
C VAL A 106 -8.03 -7.52 -30.33
N SER A 107 -7.56 -6.27 -30.33
CA SER A 107 -8.04 -5.24 -29.40
C SER A 107 -7.74 -3.85 -29.96
N LYS A 108 -8.47 -2.82 -29.47
CA LYS A 108 -8.37 -1.40 -29.90
C LYS A 108 -6.99 -0.74 -29.67
N ARG A 109 -5.98 -1.48 -29.19
CA ARG A 109 -4.55 -1.10 -29.09
C ARG A 109 -3.61 -2.28 -29.45
N GLY A 110 -4.02 -3.14 -30.39
CA GLY A 110 -3.21 -4.27 -30.86
C GLY A 110 -1.97 -3.82 -31.67
N PRO A 111 -0.95 -4.69 -31.79
CA PRO A 111 0.26 -4.42 -32.56
C PRO A 111 -0.05 -4.23 -34.05
N THR A 112 0.47 -3.17 -34.67
CA THR A 112 0.25 -2.88 -36.10
C THR A 112 0.75 -4.01 -36.99
N VAL A 113 -0.15 -4.65 -37.75
CA VAL A 113 0.16 -5.68 -38.75
C VAL A 113 0.30 -5.03 -40.13
N LEU A 114 1.35 -5.38 -40.88
CA LEU A 114 1.64 -4.86 -42.22
C LEU A 114 1.82 -6.02 -43.21
N PRO A 115 1.27 -5.92 -44.44
CA PRO A 115 1.52 -6.89 -45.51
C PRO A 115 2.91 -6.70 -46.11
N VAL A 116 3.49 -7.78 -46.63
CA VAL A 116 4.67 -7.73 -47.51
C VAL A 116 4.22 -7.33 -48.91
N ARG A 117 4.73 -6.19 -49.42
CA ARG A 117 4.31 -5.61 -50.71
C ARG A 117 5.38 -5.63 -51.80
N THR A 118 6.63 -5.91 -51.45
CA THR A 118 7.77 -5.78 -52.38
C THR A 118 8.57 -7.07 -52.46
N LEU A 119 9.02 -7.41 -53.67
CA LEU A 119 9.88 -8.57 -53.92
C LEU A 119 11.26 -8.41 -53.26
N ASP A 120 11.77 -7.18 -53.14
CA ASP A 120 13.05 -6.90 -52.47
C ASP A 120 13.00 -7.06 -50.95
N PHE A 121 11.80 -7.17 -50.37
CA PHE A 121 11.64 -7.43 -48.94
C PHE A 121 12.28 -8.77 -48.55
N GLN A 122 12.10 -9.81 -49.36
CA GLN A 122 12.65 -11.14 -49.08
C GLN A 122 14.19 -11.12 -49.08
N LYS A 123 14.80 -10.48 -50.10
CA LYS A 123 16.27 -10.28 -50.17
C LYS A 123 16.81 -9.55 -48.94
N THR A 124 16.09 -8.51 -48.49
CA THR A 124 16.45 -7.74 -47.31
C THR A 124 16.42 -8.60 -46.04
N VAL A 125 15.37 -9.43 -45.88
CA VAL A 125 15.26 -10.35 -44.74
C VAL A 125 16.37 -11.40 -44.77
N TYR A 126 16.70 -11.98 -45.93
CA TYR A 126 17.83 -12.91 -46.06
C TYR A 126 19.16 -12.29 -45.63
N ARG A 127 19.44 -11.05 -46.06
CA ARG A 127 20.66 -10.33 -45.66
C ARG A 127 20.73 -10.15 -44.14
N ILE A 128 19.62 -9.72 -43.52
CA ILE A 128 19.56 -9.56 -42.05
C ILE A 128 19.72 -10.89 -41.33
N CYS A 129 19.17 -11.99 -41.87
CA CYS A 129 19.37 -13.32 -41.29
C CYS A 129 20.86 -13.70 -41.28
N ALA A 130 21.56 -13.46 -42.39
CA ALA A 130 23.00 -13.70 -42.50
C ALA A 130 23.82 -12.79 -41.55
N GLU A 131 23.43 -11.53 -41.37
CA GLU A 131 24.11 -10.58 -40.48
C GLU A 131 23.87 -10.81 -38.98
N ARG A 132 22.76 -11.47 -38.62
CA ARG A 132 22.38 -11.75 -37.22
C ARG A 132 22.89 -13.09 -36.73
N ALA A 133 22.81 -14.14 -37.57
CA ALA A 133 23.25 -15.49 -37.27
C ALA A 133 22.79 -16.01 -35.88
N ASP A 134 21.56 -15.67 -35.47
CA ASP A 134 20.95 -16.10 -34.21
C ASP A 134 19.81 -17.11 -34.46
N GLU A 135 19.35 -17.79 -33.40
CA GLU A 135 18.27 -18.78 -33.49
C GLU A 135 16.98 -18.20 -34.10
N TRP A 136 16.75 -16.90 -33.90
CA TRP A 136 15.60 -16.21 -34.47
C TRP A 136 15.75 -16.02 -35.99
N ALA A 137 16.95 -15.66 -36.46
CA ALA A 137 17.29 -15.59 -37.87
C ALA A 137 17.12 -16.94 -38.57
N GLU A 138 17.57 -18.04 -37.97
CA GLU A 138 17.40 -19.39 -38.54
C GLU A 138 15.93 -19.78 -38.67
N LYS A 139 15.10 -19.49 -37.65
CA LYS A 139 13.65 -19.73 -37.72
C LYS A 139 12.96 -18.91 -38.80
N VAL A 140 13.34 -17.65 -38.98
CA VAL A 140 12.76 -16.78 -40.03
C VAL A 140 13.24 -17.21 -41.41
N LYS A 141 14.52 -17.57 -41.55
CA LYS A 141 15.11 -18.09 -42.79
C LYS A 141 14.41 -19.37 -43.24
N GLY A 142 14.24 -20.34 -42.33
CA GLY A 142 13.54 -21.60 -42.65
C GLY A 142 12.08 -21.41 -43.08
N ARG A 143 11.41 -20.34 -42.64
CA ARG A 143 10.06 -20.00 -43.13
C ARG A 143 10.09 -19.51 -44.57
N ILE A 144 11.05 -18.67 -44.95
CA ILE A 144 11.10 -18.04 -46.28
C ILE A 144 11.86 -18.86 -47.34
N GLU A 145 12.61 -19.88 -46.93
CA GLU A 145 13.50 -20.67 -47.79
C GLU A 145 12.78 -21.38 -48.95
N PHE A 146 11.54 -21.83 -48.71
CA PHE A 146 10.74 -22.56 -49.69
C PHE A 146 9.63 -21.72 -50.33
N VAL A 147 9.61 -20.40 -50.09
CA VAL A 147 8.62 -19.49 -50.66
C VAL A 147 9.23 -18.70 -51.79
N SER A 148 8.71 -18.89 -53.00
CA SER A 148 9.16 -18.19 -54.21
C SER A 148 8.87 -16.69 -54.17
N ASP A 149 7.71 -16.31 -53.62
CA ASP A 149 7.24 -14.92 -53.57
C ASP A 149 6.38 -14.67 -52.31
N LEU A 150 6.87 -13.81 -51.40
CA LEU A 150 6.18 -13.46 -50.16
C LEU A 150 4.91 -12.61 -50.38
N PRO A 151 4.91 -11.58 -51.25
CA PRO A 151 3.70 -10.93 -51.73
C PRO A 151 2.63 -11.91 -52.26
N ALA A 152 3.00 -12.89 -53.09
CA ALA A 152 2.04 -13.86 -53.64
C ALA A 152 1.50 -14.84 -52.59
N ALA A 153 2.26 -15.09 -51.52
CA ALA A 153 1.83 -15.89 -50.37
C ALA A 153 0.95 -15.11 -49.38
N ASP A 154 0.58 -13.85 -49.68
CA ASP A 154 -0.18 -12.95 -48.80
C ASP A 154 0.48 -12.81 -47.41
N ALA A 155 1.81 -12.71 -47.34
CA ALA A 155 2.53 -12.72 -46.07
C ALA A 155 2.33 -11.42 -45.26
N PHE A 156 2.10 -11.56 -43.94
CA PHE A 156 1.98 -10.44 -43.00
C PHE A 156 3.04 -10.45 -41.89
N TYR A 157 3.28 -9.28 -41.28
CA TYR A 157 4.14 -9.17 -40.10
C TYR A 157 3.75 -8.04 -39.15
N HIS A 158 4.08 -8.19 -37.86
CA HIS A 158 3.99 -7.08 -36.90
C HIS A 158 5.08 -6.05 -37.17
N GLN A 159 4.72 -4.76 -37.23
CA GLN A 159 5.66 -3.65 -37.40
C GLN A 159 6.78 -3.68 -36.34
N SER A 160 6.43 -3.97 -35.08
CA SER A 160 7.38 -4.08 -33.97
C SER A 160 8.34 -5.28 -34.11
N CYS A 161 7.88 -6.42 -34.64
CA CYS A 161 8.74 -7.56 -34.92
C CYS A 161 9.77 -7.23 -36.01
N SER A 162 9.34 -6.59 -37.11
CA SER A 162 10.24 -6.19 -38.21
C SER A 162 11.27 -5.16 -37.74
N ALA A 163 10.85 -4.16 -36.97
CA ALA A 163 11.75 -3.15 -36.41
C ALA A 163 12.82 -3.76 -35.49
N ASN A 164 12.44 -4.65 -34.56
CA ASN A 164 13.38 -5.34 -33.68
C ASN A 164 14.30 -6.30 -34.44
N PHE A 165 13.76 -6.98 -35.45
CA PHE A 165 14.54 -7.89 -36.29
C PHE A 165 15.63 -7.13 -37.06
N ARG A 166 15.29 -5.99 -37.67
CA ARG A 166 16.24 -5.13 -38.39
C ARG A 166 17.29 -4.47 -37.50
N THR A 167 16.94 -4.13 -36.25
CA THR A 167 17.83 -3.39 -35.32
C THR A 167 18.68 -4.29 -34.43
N LYS A 168 18.82 -5.59 -34.75
CA LYS A 168 19.56 -6.58 -33.95
C LYS A 168 19.07 -6.72 -32.49
N ARG A 169 17.83 -6.31 -32.20
CA ARG A 169 17.18 -6.47 -30.89
C ARG A 169 16.52 -7.84 -30.77
N LYS A 170 16.19 -8.27 -29.55
CA LYS A 170 15.45 -9.53 -29.30
C LYS A 170 13.96 -9.41 -29.71
N LEU A 171 13.31 -10.55 -29.88
CA LEU A 171 11.87 -10.64 -30.15
C LEU A 171 11.08 -9.80 -29.12
N PRO A 172 10.11 -8.95 -29.54
CA PRO A 172 9.34 -8.15 -28.60
C PRO A 172 8.69 -9.02 -27.51
N LYS A 173 8.71 -8.53 -26.26
CA LYS A 173 8.24 -9.29 -25.08
C LYS A 173 6.80 -9.79 -25.18
N CYS A 174 5.94 -9.06 -25.90
CA CYS A 174 4.55 -9.47 -26.15
C CYS A 174 4.43 -10.70 -27.06
N PHE A 175 5.54 -11.16 -27.63
CA PHE A 175 5.58 -12.24 -28.61
C PHE A 175 6.62 -13.33 -28.33
N ALA A 176 7.27 -13.29 -27.16
CA ALA A 176 8.11 -14.39 -26.70
C ALA A 176 7.22 -15.51 -26.13
N SER A 177 7.46 -16.76 -26.50
CA SER A 177 6.74 -17.91 -25.95
C SER A 177 7.01 -18.04 -24.45
N ASP A 178 5.99 -18.46 -23.69
CA ASP A 178 6.02 -18.64 -22.21
C ASP A 178 7.06 -19.66 -21.71
N THR A 179 7.76 -20.34 -22.62
CA THR A 179 8.81 -21.32 -22.32
C THR A 179 10.13 -20.70 -21.85
N ASP A 180 10.32 -19.38 -21.96
CA ASP A 180 11.50 -18.67 -21.43
C ASP A 180 11.25 -17.93 -20.09
N ASN A 181 10.11 -18.18 -19.44
CA ASN A 181 9.79 -17.63 -18.12
C ASN A 181 10.37 -18.44 -16.95
N LYS A 182 11.62 -18.90 -17.09
CA LYS A 182 12.53 -19.06 -15.95
C LYS A 182 13.77 -18.24 -16.22
N ARG A 183 13.69 -16.95 -15.90
CA ARG A 183 14.89 -16.32 -15.33
C ARG A 183 15.30 -17.21 -14.15
N PRO A 184 16.52 -17.77 -14.07
CA PRO A 184 17.08 -17.96 -12.75
C PRO A 184 16.92 -16.61 -12.06
N LYS A 185 16.46 -16.59 -10.81
CA LYS A 185 16.54 -15.39 -9.97
C LYS A 185 18.03 -14.99 -9.96
N GLN A 186 18.47 -14.17 -10.91
CA GLN A 186 19.67 -13.37 -10.79
C GLN A 186 19.31 -12.23 -9.84
N GLY A 187 19.06 -12.61 -8.58
CA GLY A 187 19.61 -11.80 -7.52
C GLY A 187 21.12 -11.97 -7.62
N ARG A 188 21.82 -10.84 -7.78
CA ARG A 188 23.10 -10.69 -7.10
C ARG A 188 22.87 -11.15 -5.65
N PRO A 189 23.76 -11.93 -5.02
CA PRO A 189 23.59 -12.31 -3.61
C PRO A 189 23.14 -11.08 -2.84
N VAL A 190 22.04 -11.20 -2.10
CA VAL A 190 21.48 -10.13 -1.28
C VAL A 190 22.67 -9.48 -0.62
N GLY A 191 22.99 -8.26 -1.03
CA GLY A 191 24.14 -7.57 -0.48
C GLY A 191 23.89 -7.53 1.00
N GLU A 192 24.63 -8.34 1.76
CA GLU A 192 24.43 -8.53 3.19
C GLU A 192 24.42 -7.17 3.89
N LYS A 193 25.26 -6.26 3.39
CA LYS A 193 25.32 -4.83 3.71
C LYS A 193 24.01 -4.06 3.47
N ARG A 194 23.27 -4.34 2.39
CA ARG A 194 21.96 -3.70 2.12
C ARG A 194 20.86 -4.23 3.03
N ALA A 195 20.85 -5.53 3.30
CA ALA A 195 19.89 -6.13 4.22
C ALA A 195 20.15 -5.62 5.66
N GLU A 196 21.41 -5.60 6.08
CA GLU A 196 21.81 -5.05 7.38
C GLU A 196 21.49 -3.56 7.51
N ALA A 197 21.76 -2.77 6.47
CA ALA A 197 21.36 -1.36 6.44
C ALA A 197 19.85 -1.18 6.46
N PHE A 198 19.09 -2.05 5.80
CA PHE A 198 17.64 -2.04 5.87
C PHE A 198 17.15 -2.34 7.30
N THR A 199 17.75 -3.31 8.01
CA THR A 199 17.45 -3.58 9.42
C THR A 199 17.72 -2.35 10.29
N LYS A 200 18.82 -1.62 10.06
CA LYS A 200 19.11 -0.37 10.78
C LYS A 200 18.07 0.73 10.50
N VAL A 201 17.56 0.80 9.27
CA VAL A 201 16.48 1.72 8.89
C VAL A 201 15.15 1.33 9.52
N VAL A 202 14.85 0.03 9.61
CA VAL A 202 13.66 -0.51 10.30
C VAL A 202 13.69 -0.17 11.78
N ASN A 203 14.82 -0.38 12.46
CA ASN A 203 14.98 -0.02 13.88
C ASN A 203 14.80 1.49 14.09
N TYR A 204 15.42 2.31 13.25
CA TYR A 204 15.23 3.76 13.29
C TYR A 204 13.75 4.14 13.13
N LEU A 205 13.04 3.52 12.19
CA LEU A 205 11.62 3.79 11.96
C LEU A 205 10.77 3.38 13.17
N GLN A 206 11.07 2.25 13.81
CA GLN A 206 10.39 1.79 15.03
C GLN A 206 10.66 2.68 16.25
N GLU A 207 11.88 3.19 16.40
CA GLU A 207 12.27 4.11 17.48
C GLU A 207 11.70 5.52 17.30
N ASN A 208 11.42 5.93 16.06
CA ASN A 208 10.91 7.27 15.71
C ASN A 208 9.46 7.22 15.18
N ASP A 209 8.64 6.32 15.72
CA ASP A 209 7.26 6.08 15.28
C ASP A 209 6.27 7.24 15.55
N THR A 210 6.75 8.32 16.18
CA THR A 210 6.06 9.59 16.44
C THR A 210 6.37 10.67 15.40
N GLU A 211 7.46 10.52 14.64
CA GLU A 211 7.85 11.49 13.60
C GLU A 211 7.25 11.12 12.24
N GLN A 212 6.85 12.14 11.48
CA GLN A 212 6.48 11.96 10.08
C GLN A 212 7.76 11.61 9.28
N VAL A 213 7.94 10.34 8.94
CA VAL A 213 9.07 9.88 8.14
C VAL A 213 8.60 9.53 6.73
N THR A 214 9.21 10.12 5.70
CA THR A 214 8.90 9.76 4.31
C THR A 214 9.79 8.62 3.80
N ILE A 215 9.37 7.98 2.72
CA ILE A 215 10.22 7.01 2.00
C ILE A 215 11.56 7.63 1.59
N ILE A 216 11.59 8.92 1.25
CA ILE A 216 12.83 9.64 0.90
C ILE A 216 13.75 9.76 2.11
N ASP A 217 13.20 10.06 3.29
CA ASP A 217 13.97 10.13 4.53
C ASP A 217 14.57 8.78 4.89
N LEU A 218 13.82 7.69 4.73
CA LEU A 218 14.31 6.33 4.94
C LEU A 218 15.41 5.94 3.97
N ILE A 219 15.32 6.36 2.70
CA ILE A 219 16.39 6.12 1.70
C ILE A 219 17.64 6.93 2.04
N ARG A 220 17.48 8.18 2.51
CA ARG A 220 18.59 9.03 2.96
C ARG A 220 19.29 8.37 4.16
N LYS A 221 18.51 7.90 5.13
CA LYS A 221 19.01 7.16 6.29
C LYS A 221 19.74 5.88 5.87
N MET A 222 19.17 5.14 4.91
CA MET A 222 19.82 3.95 4.36
C MET A 222 21.17 4.28 3.70
N LYS A 223 21.24 5.42 3.00
CA LYS A 223 22.46 5.89 2.34
C LYS A 223 23.57 6.24 3.33
N GLU A 224 23.23 6.77 4.50
CA GLU A 224 24.17 6.99 5.60
C GLU A 224 24.81 5.67 6.07
N PHE A 225 24.02 4.59 6.14
CA PHE A 225 24.51 3.29 6.58
C PHE A 225 25.30 2.51 5.52
N THR A 226 25.05 2.76 4.23
CA THR A 226 25.69 1.99 3.13
C THR A 226 26.75 2.76 2.35
N GLY A 227 26.97 4.05 2.65
CA GLY A 227 27.95 4.88 1.94
C GLY A 227 27.61 5.14 0.47
N GLY A 228 26.36 4.94 0.05
CA GLY A 228 25.90 5.22 -1.31
C GLY A 228 25.05 4.13 -1.96
N ASP A 229 25.12 2.89 -1.46
CA ASP A 229 24.37 1.77 -2.02
C ASP A 229 23.01 1.58 -1.33
N CYS A 230 22.00 2.36 -1.70
CA CYS A 230 20.68 2.37 -1.07
C CYS A 230 19.57 1.81 -1.99
N TYR A 231 18.42 1.47 -1.41
CA TYR A 231 17.25 1.05 -2.18
C TYR A 231 16.66 2.17 -3.03
N SER A 232 16.06 1.77 -4.17
CA SER A 232 15.22 2.67 -4.95
C SER A 232 13.91 2.94 -4.20
N HIS A 233 13.21 4.01 -4.59
CA HIS A 233 11.93 4.38 -3.99
C HIS A 233 10.88 3.26 -4.06
N SER A 234 10.84 2.54 -5.18
CA SER A 234 9.96 1.38 -5.35
C SER A 234 10.40 0.19 -4.47
N LYS A 235 11.71 -0.05 -4.38
CA LYS A 235 12.24 -1.17 -3.60
C LYS A 235 12.09 -0.95 -2.09
N MET A 236 12.29 0.27 -1.61
CA MET A 236 12.06 0.63 -0.21
C MET A 236 10.60 0.40 0.18
N LYS A 237 9.64 0.81 -0.67
CA LYS A 237 8.21 0.54 -0.45
C LYS A 237 7.89 -0.95 -0.41
N GLU A 238 8.46 -1.71 -1.34
CA GLU A 238 8.26 -3.16 -1.41
C GLU A 238 8.80 -3.86 -0.16
N GLU A 239 10.02 -3.54 0.27
CA GLU A 239 10.63 -4.16 1.46
C GLU A 239 9.92 -3.74 2.76
N LEU A 240 9.48 -2.48 2.89
CA LEU A 240 8.69 -2.05 4.05
C LEU A 240 7.34 -2.77 4.11
N LYS A 241 6.62 -2.88 2.98
CA LYS A 241 5.37 -3.65 2.91
C LYS A 241 5.58 -5.13 3.18
N LYS A 242 6.72 -5.69 2.76
CA LYS A 242 7.06 -7.08 3.04
C LYS A 242 7.41 -7.31 4.51
N HIS A 243 8.06 -6.35 5.15
CA HIS A 243 8.48 -6.45 6.56
C HIS A 243 7.32 -6.22 7.53
N PHE A 244 6.47 -5.21 7.29
CA PHE A 244 5.42 -4.79 8.22
C PHE A 244 4.00 -5.14 7.77
N GLY A 245 3.79 -5.51 6.50
CA GLY A 245 2.46 -5.86 5.99
C GLY A 245 1.46 -4.72 6.19
N ASP A 246 0.34 -5.05 6.84
CA ASP A 246 -0.76 -4.14 7.14
C ASP A 246 -0.48 -3.26 8.38
N GLU A 247 0.64 -3.46 9.08
CA GLU A 247 1.03 -2.62 10.22
C GLU A 247 1.57 -1.26 9.80
N ILE A 248 1.70 -0.98 8.50
CA ILE A 248 2.10 0.33 7.99
C ILE A 248 1.17 0.83 6.89
N ILE A 249 0.94 2.15 6.90
CA ILE A 249 0.30 2.86 5.80
C ILE A 249 1.27 3.88 5.20
N ILE A 250 1.31 3.91 3.86
CA ILE A 250 2.08 4.87 3.08
C ILE A 250 1.10 5.79 2.36
N THR A 251 1.00 7.04 2.81
CA THR A 251 0.03 8.04 2.32
C THR A 251 0.69 9.36 1.98
N GLU A 252 -0.10 10.29 1.43
CA GLU A 252 0.29 11.68 1.26
C GLU A 252 -0.27 12.50 2.43
N MET A 253 0.59 13.23 3.15
CA MET A 253 0.21 14.07 4.28
C MET A 253 0.91 15.42 4.18
N ASP A 254 0.19 16.52 4.40
CA ASP A 254 0.72 17.89 4.40
C ASP A 254 1.52 18.27 3.13
N GLY A 255 1.07 17.81 1.96
CA GLY A 255 1.74 18.04 0.66
C GLY A 255 3.02 17.22 0.46
N LYS A 256 3.35 16.31 1.38
CA LYS A 256 4.46 15.36 1.25
C LYS A 256 3.91 13.99 0.85
N ALA A 257 4.26 13.55 -0.36
CA ALA A 257 3.93 12.23 -0.83
C ALA A 257 4.80 11.16 -0.12
N ASN A 258 4.20 9.99 0.14
CA ASN A 258 4.88 8.80 0.67
C ASN A 258 5.37 8.92 2.12
N VAL A 259 4.55 9.51 2.98
CA VAL A 259 4.71 9.47 4.44
C VAL A 259 4.37 8.07 4.93
N VAL A 260 5.25 7.48 5.75
CA VAL A 260 5.10 6.15 6.35
C VAL A 260 4.57 6.31 7.77
N THR A 261 3.51 5.57 8.11
CA THR A 261 2.88 5.60 9.44
C THR A 261 2.59 4.18 9.93
N PHE A 262 2.86 3.91 11.21
CA PHE A 262 2.53 2.62 11.81
C PHE A 262 1.07 2.54 12.28
N GLN A 263 0.43 1.42 11.95
CA GLN A 263 -0.87 0.97 12.43
C GLN A 263 -0.69 -0.26 13.33
N ARG A 264 -0.48 -0.05 14.63
CA ARG A 264 -0.45 -1.17 15.58
C ARG A 264 -1.86 -1.64 15.88
N THR A 265 -2.11 -2.94 15.74
CA THR A 265 -3.40 -3.53 16.14
C THR A 265 -3.39 -3.85 17.64
N THR A 266 -4.54 -3.73 18.29
CA THR A 266 -4.70 -4.10 19.70
C THR A 266 -4.28 -5.56 19.95
N TRP A 267 -4.54 -6.45 18.99
CA TRP A 267 -4.18 -7.86 19.07
C TRP A 267 -2.67 -8.08 19.10
N SER A 268 -1.88 -7.40 18.25
CA SER A 268 -0.42 -7.61 18.24
C SER A 268 0.24 -7.13 19.52
N ILE A 269 -0.26 -6.04 20.12
CA ILE A 269 0.21 -5.52 21.41
C ILE A 269 -0.12 -6.49 22.56
N LEU A 270 -1.33 -7.05 22.57
CA LEU A 270 -1.71 -8.04 23.58
C LEU A 270 -0.93 -9.34 23.41
N HIS A 271 -0.75 -9.81 22.17
CA HIS A 271 0.02 -11.01 21.88
C HIS A 271 1.48 -10.86 22.33
N SER A 272 2.13 -9.71 22.07
CA SER A 272 3.49 -9.46 22.54
C SER A 272 3.59 -9.45 24.07
N PHE A 273 2.58 -8.89 24.75
CA PHE A 273 2.52 -8.88 26.21
C PHE A 273 2.45 -10.31 26.78
N TYR A 274 1.51 -11.14 26.32
CA TYR A 274 1.35 -12.52 26.81
C TYR A 274 2.43 -13.51 26.32
N SER A 275 3.16 -13.20 25.24
CA SER A 275 4.25 -14.03 24.74
C SER A 275 5.57 -13.82 25.50
N THR A 276 5.63 -12.81 26.36
CA THR A 276 6.82 -12.56 27.19
C THR A 276 6.81 -13.59 28.34
N PRO A 277 7.89 -14.35 28.57
CA PRO A 277 7.93 -15.33 29.65
C PRO A 277 7.61 -14.66 30.98
N GLU A 278 6.77 -15.29 31.80
CA GLU A 278 6.42 -14.80 33.13
C GLU A 278 7.71 -14.59 33.94
N THR A 279 8.05 -13.33 34.19
CA THR A 279 9.19 -12.98 35.02
C THR A 279 8.77 -13.12 36.48
N THR A 280 9.60 -13.76 37.31
CA THR A 280 9.31 -13.91 38.76
C THR A 280 9.38 -12.58 39.52
N ASP A 281 9.93 -11.54 38.89
CA ASP A 281 10.06 -10.19 39.44
C ASP A 281 8.79 -9.35 39.22
N GLU A 282 8.13 -8.96 40.31
CA GLU A 282 6.90 -8.15 40.31
C GLU A 282 7.11 -6.76 39.68
N GLU A 283 8.30 -6.17 39.84
CA GLU A 283 8.60 -4.84 39.30
C GLU A 283 8.69 -4.87 37.77
N THR A 284 9.35 -5.89 37.21
CA THR A 284 9.39 -6.14 35.76
C THR A 284 7.99 -6.43 35.20
N GLN A 285 7.15 -7.19 35.91
CA GLN A 285 5.77 -7.44 35.48
C GLN A 285 4.94 -6.15 35.45
N LYS A 286 5.05 -5.32 36.50
CA LYS A 286 4.40 -4.01 36.55
C LYS A 286 4.83 -3.11 35.40
N ASP A 287 6.13 -3.06 35.10
CA ASP A 287 6.68 -2.31 33.98
C ASP A 287 6.14 -2.80 32.63
N ASN A 288 6.03 -4.12 32.45
CA ASN A 288 5.47 -4.71 31.23
C ASN A 288 3.99 -4.32 31.03
N ILE A 289 3.19 -4.30 32.10
CA ILE A 289 1.79 -3.87 32.05
C ILE A 289 1.69 -2.40 31.64
N ILE A 290 2.50 -1.52 32.25
CA ILE A 290 2.49 -0.09 31.96
C ILE A 290 2.90 0.15 30.50
N ARG A 291 3.93 -0.54 30.00
CA ARG A 291 4.36 -0.45 28.60
C ARG A 291 3.28 -0.92 27.63
N ALA A 292 2.62 -2.04 27.92
CA ALA A 292 1.52 -2.54 27.10
C ALA A 292 0.34 -1.56 27.08
N ALA A 293 -0.04 -1.01 28.23
CA ALA A 293 -1.08 0.01 28.33
C ALA A 293 -0.74 1.28 27.54
N ALA A 294 0.50 1.77 27.66
CA ALA A 294 0.97 2.93 26.90
C ALA A 294 0.90 2.69 25.38
N GLU A 295 1.26 1.50 24.91
CA GLU A 295 1.18 1.14 23.50
C GLU A 295 -0.25 1.03 22.97
N LEU A 296 -1.17 0.51 23.78
CA LEU A 296 -2.60 0.48 23.46
C LEU A 296 -3.16 1.90 23.33
N ILE A 297 -2.87 2.77 24.31
CA ILE A 297 -3.30 4.17 24.29
C ILE A 297 -2.70 4.90 23.07
N LYS A 298 -1.41 4.70 22.80
CA LYS A 298 -0.74 5.30 21.64
C LYS A 298 -1.34 4.83 20.32
N SER A 299 -1.68 3.54 20.19
CA SER A 299 -2.40 3.00 19.03
C SER A 299 -3.75 3.69 18.84
N ASP A 300 -4.53 3.87 19.90
CA ASP A 300 -5.84 4.52 19.82
C ASP A 300 -5.73 6.00 19.44
N ILE A 301 -4.75 6.73 19.97
CA ILE A 301 -4.45 8.12 19.55
C ILE A 301 -4.13 8.19 18.04
N LYS A 302 -3.41 7.19 17.50
CA LYS A 302 -3.10 7.11 16.08
C LYS A 302 -4.32 6.79 15.21
N LYS A 303 -5.33 6.08 15.74
CA LYS A 303 -6.57 5.75 15.02
C LYS A 303 -7.56 6.91 14.93
N ILE A 304 -7.46 7.92 15.79
CA ILE A 304 -8.34 9.09 15.71
C ILE A 304 -8.10 9.80 14.37
N ASN A 305 -9.19 9.98 13.63
CA ASN A 305 -9.19 10.71 12.37
C ASN A 305 -9.02 12.21 12.67
N THR A 306 -7.84 12.73 12.38
CA THR A 306 -7.48 14.13 12.66
C THR A 306 -6.91 14.74 11.39
N SER A 307 -7.48 15.87 10.97
CA SER A 307 -7.05 16.62 9.79
C SER A 307 -6.57 18.00 10.23
N ARG A 308 -5.41 18.44 9.73
CA ARG A 308 -4.94 19.83 9.90
C ARG A 308 -5.60 20.81 8.92
N LYS A 309 -6.50 20.32 8.05
CA LYS A 309 -7.15 21.16 7.04
C LYS A 309 -8.22 22.07 7.63
N GLU A 310 -8.71 21.74 8.82
CA GLU A 310 -9.82 22.44 9.46
C GLU A 310 -9.43 22.80 10.89
N TYR A 311 -9.68 24.05 11.26
CA TYR A 311 -9.53 24.52 12.63
C TYR A 311 -10.78 24.18 13.45
N PRO A 312 -10.65 23.93 14.76
CA PRO A 312 -11.80 23.70 15.63
C PRO A 312 -12.68 24.97 15.72
N SER A 313 -14.00 24.78 15.70
CA SER A 313 -14.95 25.88 15.89
C SER A 313 -14.83 26.48 17.30
N PRO A 314 -15.06 27.80 17.49
CA PRO A 314 -15.15 28.43 18.81
C PRO A 314 -16.09 27.71 19.79
N ASP A 315 -17.19 27.13 19.29
CA ASP A 315 -18.16 26.38 20.09
C ASP A 315 -17.60 25.05 20.59
N SER A 316 -16.72 24.43 19.78
CA SER A 316 -16.04 23.18 20.12
C SER A 316 -14.99 23.40 21.21
N THR A 317 -14.34 24.57 21.20
CA THR A 317 -13.34 24.96 22.20
C THR A 317 -13.96 25.23 23.58
N SER A 318 -15.20 25.72 23.61
CA SER A 318 -15.90 26.09 24.85
C SER A 318 -16.66 24.92 25.50
N SER A 319 -17.02 23.89 24.71
CA SER A 319 -17.78 22.73 25.20
C SER A 319 -16.89 21.69 25.86
N ILE A 320 -17.13 21.39 27.15
CA ILE A 320 -16.39 20.35 27.87
C ILE A 320 -16.56 18.96 27.23
N THR A 321 -17.76 18.66 26.73
CA THR A 321 -18.09 17.38 26.10
C THR A 321 -17.33 17.21 24.79
N ALA A 322 -17.32 18.24 23.94
CA ALA A 322 -16.57 18.21 22.68
C ALA A 322 -15.05 18.06 22.93
N ASN A 323 -14.53 18.72 23.96
CA ASN A 323 -13.13 18.63 24.35
C ASN A 323 -12.75 17.25 24.91
N LEU A 324 -13.67 16.54 25.56
CA LEU A 324 -13.49 15.16 26.00
C LEU A 324 -13.61 14.18 24.83
N ASP A 325 -14.58 14.36 23.94
CA ASP A 325 -14.79 13.52 22.75
C ASP A 325 -13.60 13.56 21.78
N PHE A 326 -12.85 14.65 21.79
CA PHE A 326 -11.59 14.76 21.08
C PHE A 326 -10.51 13.80 21.60
N VAL A 327 -10.58 13.39 22.87
CA VAL A 327 -9.61 12.50 23.52
C VAL A 327 -10.08 11.05 23.42
N PRO A 328 -9.22 10.08 23.05
CA PRO A 328 -9.62 8.67 22.93
C PRO A 328 -10.08 8.11 24.27
N LYS A 329 -11.10 7.23 24.24
CA LYS A 329 -11.71 6.69 25.46
C LYS A 329 -10.72 5.94 26.36
N SER A 330 -9.74 5.27 25.77
CA SER A 330 -8.66 4.60 26.51
C SER A 330 -7.82 5.60 27.32
N LEU A 331 -7.44 6.74 26.72
CA LEU A 331 -6.73 7.80 27.42
C LEU A 331 -7.60 8.49 28.47
N GLN A 332 -8.89 8.73 28.18
CA GLN A 332 -9.82 9.26 29.19
C GLN A 332 -9.91 8.34 30.41
N THR A 333 -10.01 7.03 30.19
CA THR A 333 -10.10 6.03 31.26
C THR A 333 -8.81 6.02 32.08
N PHE A 334 -7.65 5.97 31.42
CA PHE A 334 -6.35 5.98 32.07
C PHE A 334 -6.13 7.24 32.93
N LEU A 335 -6.40 8.43 32.39
CA LEU A 335 -6.28 9.68 33.14
C LEU A 335 -7.31 9.79 34.26
N GLY A 336 -8.51 9.23 34.06
CA GLY A 336 -9.56 9.15 35.08
C GLY A 336 -9.16 8.31 36.30
N GLU A 337 -8.43 7.21 36.08
CA GLU A 337 -7.89 6.38 37.17
C GLU A 337 -6.73 7.08 37.91
N ILE A 338 -5.95 7.91 37.23
CA ILE A 338 -4.82 8.64 37.83
C ILE A 338 -5.29 9.88 38.61
N PHE A 339 -6.21 10.65 38.04
CA PHE A 339 -6.60 11.94 38.62
C PHE A 339 -7.58 11.76 39.77
N SER A 340 -7.13 12.14 40.96
CA SER A 340 -7.97 12.21 42.16
C SER A 340 -8.66 13.59 42.26
N GLY A 341 -9.96 13.61 42.59
CA GLY A 341 -10.71 14.83 42.87
C GLY A 341 -12.11 14.88 42.27
N LYS A 342 -12.85 15.96 42.55
CA LYS A 342 -14.13 16.27 41.90
C LYS A 342 -13.86 16.99 40.56
N ASP A 343 -14.70 16.73 39.56
CA ASP A 343 -14.67 17.38 38.23
C ASP A 343 -13.30 17.30 37.53
N THR A 344 -12.79 16.08 37.34
CA THR A 344 -11.54 15.83 36.63
C THR A 344 -11.65 15.98 35.12
N ASN A 345 -12.86 16.08 34.56
CA ASN A 345 -13.14 16.16 33.13
C ASN A 345 -12.32 17.25 32.40
N VAL A 346 -12.19 18.45 32.99
CA VAL A 346 -11.40 19.54 32.41
C VAL A 346 -9.91 19.16 32.35
N LYS A 347 -9.39 18.52 33.41
CA LYS A 347 -8.00 18.07 33.48
C LYS A 347 -7.73 16.91 32.53
N VAL A 348 -8.67 15.97 32.42
CA VAL A 348 -8.61 14.85 31.47
C VAL A 348 -8.59 15.39 30.04
N ALA A 349 -9.45 16.35 29.72
CA ALA A 349 -9.47 16.98 28.40
C ALA A 349 -8.17 17.76 28.11
N SER A 350 -7.71 18.61 29.03
CA SER A 350 -6.52 19.45 28.80
C SER A 350 -5.23 18.64 28.71
N ILE A 351 -5.00 17.74 29.67
CA ILE A 351 -3.80 16.89 29.67
C ILE A 351 -3.91 15.82 28.57
N GLY A 352 -5.10 15.29 28.31
CA GLY A 352 -5.34 14.35 27.22
C GLY A 352 -4.98 14.96 25.86
N GLN A 353 -5.43 16.18 25.59
CA GLN A 353 -5.07 16.92 24.38
C GLN A 353 -3.56 17.19 24.30
N ALA A 354 -2.89 17.53 25.41
CA ALA A 354 -1.44 17.72 25.45
C ALA A 354 -0.67 16.42 25.16
N ILE A 355 -1.11 15.29 25.72
CA ILE A 355 -0.54 13.96 25.43
C ILE A 355 -0.75 13.60 23.96
N MET A 356 -1.93 13.85 23.40
CA MET A 356 -2.19 13.60 21.98
C MET A 356 -1.29 14.44 21.08
N GLN A 357 -1.04 15.71 21.44
CA GLN A 357 -0.09 16.57 20.74
C GLN A 357 1.34 16.04 20.83
N ALA A 358 1.79 15.63 22.02
CA ALA A 358 3.11 15.02 22.18
C ALA A 358 3.26 13.70 21.38
N ALA A 359 2.18 12.92 21.29
CA ALA A 359 2.14 11.69 20.52
C ALA A 359 2.07 11.93 18.99
N ARG A 360 1.52 13.07 18.54
CA ARG A 360 1.31 13.43 17.12
C ARG A 360 1.56 14.93 16.84
N PRO A 361 2.78 15.46 17.02
CA PRO A 361 3.08 16.90 17.15
C PRO A 361 2.91 17.75 15.87
N ARG A 362 2.53 17.14 14.75
CA ARG A 362 2.41 17.84 13.44
C ARG A 362 1.07 17.67 12.75
N ILE A 363 0.22 16.77 13.25
CA ILE A 363 -1.02 16.37 12.58
C ILE A 363 -2.25 16.93 13.30
N LEU A 364 -2.11 17.21 14.58
CA LEU A 364 -3.20 17.58 15.46
C LEU A 364 -3.20 19.10 15.69
N ILE A 365 -4.39 19.70 15.71
CA ILE A 365 -4.60 21.03 16.30
C ILE A 365 -5.52 20.79 17.49
N ALA A 366 -5.00 21.00 18.71
CA ALA A 366 -5.74 20.71 19.93
C ALA A 366 -6.63 21.90 20.29
N PRO A 367 -7.97 21.73 20.38
CA PRO A 367 -8.91 22.83 20.65
C PRO A 367 -8.57 23.68 21.86
N LEU A 368 -8.21 23.06 23.00
CA LEU A 368 -7.89 23.80 24.22
C LEU A 368 -6.56 24.56 24.11
N GLN A 369 -5.58 24.03 23.39
CA GLN A 369 -4.28 24.69 23.23
C GLN A 369 -4.36 25.86 22.26
N ILE A 370 -5.13 25.75 21.17
CA ILE A 370 -5.36 26.87 20.26
C ILE A 370 -6.25 27.92 20.91
N GLY A 371 -7.29 27.49 21.64
CA GLY A 371 -8.17 28.38 22.40
C GLY A 371 -7.43 29.19 23.45
N LEU A 372 -6.56 28.55 24.23
CA LEU A 372 -5.70 29.24 25.20
C LEU A 372 -4.78 30.25 24.50
N GLY A 373 -4.15 29.86 23.38
CA GLY A 373 -3.29 30.75 22.62
C GLY A 373 -4.01 31.99 22.10
N VAL A 374 -5.21 31.82 21.53
CA VAL A 374 -6.08 32.92 21.07
C VAL A 374 -6.49 33.82 22.23
N GLN A 375 -6.91 33.23 23.35
CA GLN A 375 -7.30 34.01 24.53
C GLN A 375 -6.12 34.83 25.08
N MET A 376 -4.92 34.24 25.18
CA MET A 376 -3.72 34.95 25.62
C MET A 376 -3.34 36.06 24.63
N HIS A 377 -3.52 35.83 23.32
CA HIS A 377 -3.25 36.85 22.31
C HIS A 377 -4.24 38.02 22.41
N HIS A 378 -5.53 37.75 22.57
CA HIS A 378 -6.55 38.78 22.76
C HIS A 378 -6.37 39.58 24.05
N CYS A 379 -6.01 38.91 25.16
CA CYS A 379 -5.87 39.58 26.45
C CYS A 379 -4.57 40.40 26.59
N PHE A 380 -3.47 39.91 26.01
CA PHE A 380 -2.14 40.47 26.30
C PHE A 380 -1.35 40.93 25.07
N GLY A 381 -1.74 40.53 23.86
CA GLY A 381 -1.00 40.82 22.62
C GLY A 381 0.44 40.26 22.58
N SER A 382 0.85 39.48 23.59
CA SER A 382 2.25 39.12 23.81
C SER A 382 2.63 37.83 23.12
N LYS A 383 3.42 37.95 22.03
CA LYS A 383 4.09 36.81 21.39
C LYS A 383 4.96 36.02 22.37
N PHE A 384 5.69 36.72 23.25
CA PHE A 384 6.59 36.09 24.22
C PHE A 384 5.83 35.15 25.17
N LEU A 385 4.67 35.58 25.68
CA LEU A 385 3.85 34.74 26.56
C LEU A 385 3.37 33.48 25.84
N ILE A 386 2.87 33.64 24.61
CA ILE A 386 2.32 32.53 23.82
C ILE A 386 3.43 31.53 23.46
N ASP A 387 4.59 32.01 23.00
CA ASP A 387 5.73 31.15 22.67
C ASP A 387 6.31 30.47 23.92
N THR A 388 6.25 31.10 25.09
CA THR A 388 6.62 30.48 26.37
C THR A 388 5.68 29.32 26.69
N LEU A 389 4.36 29.54 26.64
CA LEU A 389 3.37 28.49 26.87
C LEU A 389 3.44 27.36 25.84
N TYR A 390 3.74 27.69 24.58
CA TYR A 390 3.99 26.70 23.54
C TYR A 390 5.23 25.84 23.85
N SER A 391 6.34 26.45 24.27
CA SER A 391 7.56 25.69 24.60
C SER A 391 7.38 24.77 25.81
N LEU A 392 6.45 25.10 26.72
CA LEU A 392 6.04 24.24 27.84
C LEU A 392 4.98 23.18 27.45
N GLY A 393 4.47 23.20 26.21
CA GLY A 393 3.48 22.23 25.72
C GLY A 393 2.03 22.52 26.09
N PHE A 394 1.71 23.72 26.56
CA PHE A 394 0.36 24.09 27.02
C PHE A 394 -0.45 24.92 26.02
N SER A 395 0.19 25.55 25.04
CA SER A 395 -0.46 26.39 24.03
C SER A 395 -0.06 25.95 22.62
N SER A 396 -0.79 26.41 21.61
CA SER A 396 -0.32 26.44 20.22
C SER A 396 0.70 27.56 20.00
N SER A 397 1.54 27.43 18.97
CA SER A 397 2.54 28.46 18.61
C SER A 397 1.86 29.77 18.23
N TYR A 398 2.55 30.91 18.44
CA TYR A 398 2.02 32.22 18.06
C TYR A 398 1.62 32.28 16.58
N ARG A 399 2.39 31.60 15.71
CA ARG A 399 2.11 31.52 14.28
C ARG A 399 0.79 30.78 13.99
N GLU A 400 0.54 29.68 14.68
CA GLU A 400 -0.69 28.92 14.50
C GLU A 400 -1.89 29.73 15.00
N VAL A 401 -1.76 30.43 16.13
CA VAL A 401 -2.79 31.34 16.68
C VAL A 401 -3.15 32.43 15.66
N LYS A 402 -2.16 33.12 15.08
CA LYS A 402 -2.41 34.12 14.03
C LYS A 402 -3.09 33.52 12.80
N THR A 403 -2.68 32.31 12.41
CA THR A 403 -3.27 31.63 11.25
C THR A 403 -4.73 31.28 11.52
N TYR A 404 -5.05 30.79 12.72
CA TYR A 404 -6.42 30.54 13.16
C TYR A 404 -7.26 31.81 13.10
N GLU A 405 -6.78 32.94 13.66
CA GLU A 405 -7.50 34.21 13.65
C GLU A 405 -7.77 34.71 12.23
N MET A 406 -6.79 34.64 11.33
CA MET A 406 -6.95 35.00 9.93
C MET A 406 -7.98 34.10 9.22
N SER A 407 -7.94 32.78 9.48
CA SER A 407 -8.92 31.83 8.95
C SER A 407 -10.33 32.08 9.48
N ALA A 408 -10.47 32.37 10.78
CA ALA A 408 -11.75 32.70 11.40
C ALA A 408 -12.33 34.00 10.82
N ALA A 409 -11.50 35.03 10.66
CA ALA A 409 -11.89 36.31 10.06
C ALA A 409 -12.26 36.19 8.58
N ALA A 410 -11.65 35.27 7.82
CA ALA A 410 -12.03 35.00 6.44
C ALA A 410 -13.36 34.22 6.32
N THR A 411 -13.72 33.44 7.34
CA THR A 411 -14.95 32.62 7.36
C THR A 411 -16.16 33.43 7.84
N GLN A 412 -15.94 34.37 8.76
CA GLN A 412 -16.91 35.41 9.07
C GLN A 412 -16.83 36.46 7.95
N GLU A 413 -17.63 36.33 6.89
CA GLU A 413 -17.81 37.41 5.93
C GLU A 413 -18.05 38.70 6.72
N ILE A 414 -17.07 39.60 6.76
CA ILE A 414 -17.27 40.93 7.32
C ILE A 414 -18.30 41.57 6.39
N ILE A 415 -19.57 41.53 6.80
CA ILE A 415 -20.63 42.33 6.19
C ILE A 415 -20.28 43.76 6.58
N VAL A 416 -19.44 44.38 5.75
CA VAL A 416 -19.26 45.83 5.75
C VAL A 416 -20.63 46.39 5.35
N PRO A 417 -21.33 47.16 6.20
CA PRO A 417 -22.53 47.83 5.77
C PRO A 417 -22.10 48.87 4.73
N ALA A 418 -22.24 48.50 3.45
CA ALA A 418 -22.05 49.42 2.35
C ALA A 418 -23.23 50.38 2.37
N THR A 419 -23.06 51.53 3.02
CA THR A 419 -23.97 52.66 2.82
C THR A 419 -23.46 53.45 1.62
N ASP A 420 -24.23 53.48 0.53
CA ASP A 420 -23.88 54.08 -0.77
C ASP A 420 -23.59 55.60 -0.73
N GLU A 421 -23.78 56.27 0.41
CA GLU A 421 -23.63 57.72 0.53
C GLU A 421 -22.28 58.20 1.08
N HIS A 422 -21.41 57.32 1.58
CA HIS A 422 -20.14 57.74 2.21
C HIS A 422 -18.96 56.83 1.87
N PHE A 423 -17.82 57.45 1.54
CA PHE A 423 -16.53 56.77 1.41
C PHE A 423 -16.02 56.38 2.81
N MET A 424 -16.15 55.11 3.19
CA MET A 424 -15.54 54.59 4.42
C MET A 424 -14.09 54.16 4.16
N GLN A 425 -13.15 54.93 4.70
CA GLN A 425 -11.75 54.54 4.77
C GLN A 425 -11.48 53.87 6.13
N TYR A 426 -11.27 52.55 6.12
CA TYR A 426 -10.82 51.83 7.29
C TYR A 426 -9.31 52.02 7.47
N MET A 427 -8.92 52.79 8.48
CA MET A 427 -7.56 52.79 8.99
C MET A 427 -7.50 51.81 10.15
N ALA A 428 -6.84 50.68 9.95
CA ALA A 428 -6.45 49.80 11.05
C ALA A 428 -5.24 50.47 11.74
N ASP A 429 -5.52 51.20 12.81
CA ASP A 429 -4.49 51.71 13.70
C ASP A 429 -3.97 50.54 14.55
N ASN A 430 -2.68 50.21 14.41
CA ASN A 430 -1.99 49.37 15.38
C ASN A 430 -1.73 50.23 16.61
N VAL A 431 -2.77 50.48 17.41
CA VAL A 431 -2.61 51.03 18.75
C VAL A 431 -1.93 49.95 19.59
N ASP A 432 -0.61 49.94 19.57
CA ASP A 432 0.18 49.36 20.65
C ASP A 432 -0.38 49.95 21.96
N HIS A 433 -1.09 49.14 22.74
CA HIS A 433 -1.39 49.45 24.13
C HIS A 433 -0.07 49.40 24.90
N ASN A 434 0.78 50.41 24.68
CA ASN A 434 1.88 50.70 25.55
C ASN A 434 1.26 51.36 26.79
N THR A 435 1.07 50.59 27.85
CA THR A 435 0.50 51.05 29.13
C THR A 435 1.36 52.13 29.83
N GLY A 436 2.43 52.62 29.19
CA GLY A 436 3.32 53.68 29.69
C GLY A 436 2.97 55.11 29.28
N THR A 437 1.99 55.35 28.41
CA THR A 437 1.73 56.71 27.86
C THR A 437 0.57 57.44 28.51
N MET A 438 0.23 57.13 29.77
CA MET A 438 -0.75 57.88 30.57
C MET A 438 -0.18 58.19 31.96
N MET A 439 0.98 58.85 32.03
CA MET A 439 1.37 59.71 33.15
C MET A 439 2.36 60.78 32.66
N ALA A 440 1.83 61.97 32.36
CA ALA A 440 2.49 63.26 32.56
C ALA A 440 1.42 64.35 32.58
#